data_AF-A0A9W9K9F1-F1
#
_entry.id   AF-A0A9W9K9F1-F1
#
_cell.length_a   1.000
_cell.length_b   1.000
_cell.length_c   1.000
_cell.angle_alpha   90.00
_cell.angle_beta   90.00
_cell.angle_gamma   90.00
#
_symmetry.space_group_name_H-M   'P 1'
#
loop_
_entity.id
_entity.type
_entity.pdbx_description
1 polymer ?
#
loop_
_entity_poly.entity_id
_entity_poly.type
_entity_poly.pdbx_seq_one_letter_code
_entity_poly.pdbx_strand_id
1 'polypeptide(L)'
;MTDDAKSQLSELGNILSSSRNITLKSLPENESNNLIRNLSTVGERLRQIGKCREANAITDVLEICRQPRDLGGLGISEEESSATDQESEILFLVSAWLEALNSADYAKSPPTPLADRPAGRRGMTMSEKIFAMHDMAQRGFVAPGDLIRIHVDWVIASEASWAGMERTYNDLGKPGIFRNDRFWLAGDHVVDPRINGLPKVKGLIDASERAKRVFKMTDYQGMNYTILHTEFYRERAQPGMVVIGSDSHTCSAGALGCLAIGLGAADVTLPLVTGETWFKVPESVNIRLVGTPKPGISGKDVILYILQQLKRNTVASERIVEFTGTGIRHLSSDARFAISNMTTELGGITGIFVPDQTTQEFVQKRKSPRHKGLKTFFNPDEDAHYAEVHELDLGKVRSFLAKYPKPDDVVPVNDYAGMELHGCFIGACTTVEEDLILGALVLEQGMKTGQKPVNYGKRKVVPGSMPILRRLRQLGLTDIYERAGFEVGIPGCSYCVGMSADQAAPGEVWLSSQNRNFENRMGRGSIGHLASAATVAASSFAMELTDPNELIEAIDVGKWNELRGMASVPRSRAFPVISRGGRLA
;
A
#
# COMPACT_ATOMS: atom_id res chain seq x y z
N MET A 1 17.31 15.02 41.96
CA MET A 1 16.08 14.54 41.31
C MET A 1 15.18 15.75 41.15
N THR A 2 14.93 16.22 39.92
CA THR A 2 13.95 17.29 39.69
C THR A 2 12.54 16.69 39.78
N ASP A 3 11.53 17.50 40.10
CA ASP A 3 10.15 17.02 40.25
C ASP A 3 9.59 16.43 38.94
N ASP A 4 10.07 16.89 37.78
CA ASP A 4 9.63 16.42 36.47
C ASP A 4 10.04 14.97 36.15
N ALA A 5 11.27 14.56 36.48
CA ALA A 5 11.72 13.17 36.26
C ALA A 5 10.94 12.16 37.13
N LYS A 6 10.63 12.54 38.38
CA LYS A 6 9.74 11.76 39.27
C LYS A 6 8.35 11.59 38.66
N SER A 7 7.82 12.65 38.07
CA SER A 7 6.50 12.67 37.44
C SER A 7 6.43 11.71 36.25
N GLN A 8 7.40 11.76 35.34
CA GLN A 8 7.44 10.93 34.13
C GLN A 8 7.49 9.42 34.42
N LEU A 9 8.36 9.00 35.35
CA LEU A 9 8.48 7.58 35.71
C LEU A 9 7.26 7.07 36.48
N SER A 10 6.67 7.91 37.32
CA SER A 10 5.39 7.63 37.98
C SER A 10 4.28 7.39 36.95
N GLU A 11 4.21 8.23 35.93
CA GLU A 11 3.21 8.11 34.87
C GLU A 11 3.42 6.84 34.03
N LEU A 12 4.65 6.52 33.64
CA LEU A 12 4.97 5.25 32.95
C LEU A 12 4.60 4.04 33.82
N GLY A 13 4.87 4.09 35.12
CA GLY A 13 4.46 3.07 36.08
C GLY A 13 2.94 2.92 36.15
N ASN A 14 2.20 4.02 36.15
CA ASN A 14 0.74 4.04 36.14
C ASN A 14 0.18 3.46 34.84
N ILE A 15 0.77 3.77 33.69
CA ILE A 15 0.37 3.19 32.39
C ILE A 15 0.61 1.68 32.39
N LEU A 16 1.77 1.20 32.85
CA LEU A 16 2.05 -0.25 32.92
C LEU A 16 1.10 -0.99 33.88
N SER A 17 0.82 -0.37 35.02
CA SER A 17 -0.11 -0.92 36.02
C SER A 17 -1.54 -0.97 35.48
N SER A 18 -2.04 0.13 34.91
CA SER A 18 -3.41 0.21 34.39
C SER A 18 -3.63 -0.60 33.12
N SER A 19 -2.68 -0.64 32.19
CA SER A 19 -2.83 -1.33 30.91
C SER A 19 -2.49 -2.82 30.96
N ARG A 20 -1.51 -3.22 31.80
CA ARG A 20 -0.97 -4.60 31.80
C ARG A 20 -0.90 -5.26 33.18
N ASN A 21 -1.35 -4.57 34.24
CA ASN A 21 -1.26 -5.04 35.62
C ASN A 21 0.19 -5.39 36.03
N ILE A 22 1.15 -4.55 35.62
CA ILE A 22 2.58 -4.71 35.92
C ILE A 22 3.05 -3.59 36.85
N THR A 23 3.62 -3.97 37.99
CA THR A 23 4.28 -3.04 38.91
C THR A 23 5.79 -3.25 38.87
N LEU A 24 6.55 -2.21 38.54
CA LEU A 24 8.01 -2.22 38.63
C LEU A 24 8.45 -1.81 40.03
N LYS A 25 9.11 -2.70 40.78
CA LYS A 25 9.70 -2.35 42.09
C LYS A 25 10.93 -1.46 41.88
N SER A 26 10.85 -0.21 42.37
CA SER A 26 11.87 0.86 42.43
C SER A 26 12.76 0.98 41.18
N LEU A 27 12.51 1.98 40.35
CA LEU A 27 13.40 2.41 39.27
C LEU A 27 14.69 3.02 39.88
N PRO A 28 15.88 2.81 39.30
CA PRO A 28 17.15 3.24 39.89
C PRO A 28 17.30 4.77 39.95
N GLU A 29 17.91 5.28 41.03
CA GLU A 29 18.07 6.72 41.37
C GLU A 29 18.92 7.55 40.38
N ASN A 30 19.62 6.91 39.43
CA ASN A 30 20.37 7.59 38.36
C ASN A 30 19.44 7.96 37.21
N GLU A 31 18.58 8.94 37.48
CA GLU A 31 17.46 9.32 36.61
C GLU A 31 17.80 10.52 35.73
N SER A 32 17.31 10.46 34.49
CA SER A 32 17.43 11.54 33.51
C SER A 32 16.08 12.25 33.37
N ASN A 33 16.07 13.57 33.18
CA ASN A 33 14.88 14.33 32.74
C ASN A 33 14.47 14.00 31.29
N ASN A 34 15.00 12.93 30.72
CA ASN A 34 14.79 12.52 29.34
C ASN A 34 13.90 11.27 29.30
N LEU A 35 12.69 11.44 28.77
CA LEU A 35 11.68 10.38 28.70
C LEU A 35 12.13 9.18 27.83
N ILE A 36 12.91 9.40 26.76
CA ILE A 36 13.44 8.34 25.90
C ILE A 36 14.43 7.45 26.68
N ARG A 37 15.28 8.05 27.51
CA ARG A 37 16.19 7.28 28.38
C ARG A 37 15.40 6.48 29.41
N ASN A 38 14.39 7.11 30.01
CA ASN A 38 13.50 6.46 30.98
C ASN A 38 12.75 5.27 30.36
N LEU A 39 12.25 5.39 29.13
CA LEU A 39 11.64 4.28 28.39
C LEU A 39 12.62 3.14 28.12
N SER A 40 13.88 3.45 27.77
CA SER A 40 14.90 2.42 27.56
C SER A 40 15.15 1.61 28.84
N THR A 41 15.29 2.28 29.98
CA THR A 41 15.42 1.66 31.31
C THR A 41 14.21 0.78 31.66
N VAL A 42 12.99 1.28 31.40
CA VAL A 42 11.75 0.52 31.62
C VAL A 42 11.72 -0.73 30.75
N GLY A 43 12.07 -0.62 29.47
CA GLY A 43 12.15 -1.74 28.53
C GLY A 43 13.12 -2.82 28.99
N GLU A 44 14.33 -2.46 29.41
CA GLU A 44 15.32 -3.38 29.97
C GLU A 44 14.81 -4.08 31.23
N ARG A 45 14.17 -3.34 32.13
CA ARG A 45 13.63 -3.91 33.36
C ARG A 45 12.51 -4.90 33.08
N LEU A 46 11.61 -4.60 32.14
CA LEU A 46 10.57 -5.52 31.69
C LEU A 46 11.19 -6.82 31.15
N ARG A 47 12.30 -6.76 30.39
CA ARG A 47 13.03 -7.97 29.95
C ARG A 47 13.58 -8.76 31.14
N GLN A 48 14.19 -8.10 32.12
CA GLN A 48 14.76 -8.76 33.31
C GLN A 48 13.72 -9.53 34.13
N ILE A 49 12.48 -9.03 34.20
CA ILE A 49 11.38 -9.68 34.92
C ILE A 49 10.54 -10.63 34.02
N GLY A 50 11.02 -10.95 32.82
CA GLY A 50 10.39 -11.90 31.90
C GLY A 50 9.17 -11.35 31.12
N LYS A 51 8.94 -10.03 31.13
CA LYS A 51 7.85 -9.35 30.40
C LYS A 51 8.32 -8.92 29.02
N CYS A 52 8.73 -9.89 28.20
CA CYS A 52 9.37 -9.63 26.90
C CYS A 52 8.44 -8.98 25.88
N ARG A 53 7.14 -9.26 25.89
CA ARG A 53 6.17 -8.67 24.94
C ARG A 53 5.99 -7.18 25.21
N GLU A 54 5.84 -6.81 26.47
CA GLU A 54 5.74 -5.42 26.91
C GLU A 54 7.07 -4.68 26.65
N ALA A 55 8.22 -5.32 26.93
CA ALA A 55 9.52 -4.73 26.60
C ALA A 55 9.70 -4.48 25.10
N ASN A 56 9.22 -5.39 24.24
CA ASN A 56 9.24 -5.21 22.79
C ASN A 56 8.32 -4.06 22.37
N ALA A 57 7.12 -3.94 22.95
CA ALA A 57 6.24 -2.79 22.69
C ALA A 57 6.89 -1.45 23.07
N ILE A 58 7.63 -1.39 24.19
CA ILE A 58 8.43 -0.20 24.55
C ILE A 58 9.56 0.04 23.53
N THR A 59 10.18 -1.02 23.02
CA THR A 59 11.23 -0.93 21.99
C THR A 59 10.65 -0.36 20.68
N ASP A 60 9.47 -0.81 20.27
CA ASP A 60 8.78 -0.30 19.09
C ASP A 60 8.45 1.20 19.25
N VAL A 61 8.00 1.64 20.43
CA VAL A 61 7.78 3.07 20.72
C VAL A 61 9.09 3.86 20.62
N LEU A 62 10.19 3.35 21.18
CA LEU A 62 11.51 4.00 21.09
C LEU A 62 11.98 4.15 19.64
N GLU A 63 11.75 3.14 18.79
CA GLU A 63 12.04 3.21 17.36
C GLU A 63 11.22 4.32 16.69
N ILE A 64 9.91 4.42 16.97
CA ILE A 64 9.03 5.49 16.46
C ILE A 64 9.51 6.87 16.92
N CYS A 65 9.89 7.02 18.19
CA CYS A 65 10.38 8.29 18.72
C CYS A 65 11.63 8.77 17.96
N ARG A 66 12.58 7.88 17.72
CA ARG A 66 13.87 8.18 17.09
C ARG A 66 13.77 8.33 15.57
N GLN A 67 12.84 7.63 14.93
CA GLN A 67 12.70 7.62 13.49
C GLN A 67 12.34 9.03 12.95
N PRO A 68 12.97 9.49 11.86
CA PRO A 68 12.62 10.77 11.23
C PRO A 68 11.14 10.89 10.85
N ARG A 69 10.60 12.10 10.88
CA ARG A 69 9.18 12.38 10.55
C ARG A 69 8.80 12.00 9.12
N ASP A 70 9.70 12.23 8.17
CA ASP A 70 9.53 11.82 6.76
C ASP A 70 9.64 10.30 6.57
N LEU A 71 9.97 9.56 7.63
CA LEU A 71 9.90 8.11 7.71
C LEU A 71 8.80 7.63 8.68
N GLY A 72 7.95 8.51 9.21
CA GLY A 72 6.78 8.14 10.02
C GLY A 72 7.02 8.11 11.52
N GLY A 73 8.20 8.56 11.99
CA GLY A 73 8.49 8.71 13.40
C GLY A 73 8.31 10.14 13.92
N LEU A 74 8.79 10.40 15.14
CA LEU A 74 8.70 11.73 15.77
C LEU A 74 9.94 12.61 15.53
N GLY A 75 11.07 11.99 15.18
CA GLY A 75 12.36 12.65 14.93
C GLY A 75 13.00 13.23 16.18
N ILE A 76 12.80 12.62 17.35
CA ILE A 76 13.28 13.11 18.64
C ILE A 76 14.71 12.61 18.88
N SER A 77 15.64 13.54 19.10
CA SER A 77 17.02 13.23 19.48
C SER A 77 17.15 13.00 20.98
N GLU A 78 18.19 12.28 21.42
CA GLU A 78 18.45 12.05 22.86
C GLU A 78 18.88 13.31 23.62
N GLU A 79 19.11 14.42 22.92
CA GLU A 79 19.60 15.68 23.51
C GLU A 79 18.47 16.73 23.65
N GLU A 80 17.36 16.61 22.90
CA GLU A 80 16.31 17.65 22.80
C GLU A 80 15.00 17.35 23.57
N SER A 81 14.97 16.32 24.42
CA SER A 81 13.78 15.94 25.20
C SER A 81 13.48 16.95 26.32
N SER A 82 12.90 18.12 25.99
CA SER A 82 12.42 19.08 26.99
C SER A 82 11.13 19.82 26.61
N ALA A 83 10.41 19.40 25.56
CA ALA A 83 9.14 20.02 25.15
C ALA A 83 7.94 19.17 25.60
N THR A 84 7.03 19.77 26.39
CA THR A 84 5.85 19.12 27.00
C THR A 84 4.94 18.39 26.00
N ASP A 85 4.78 18.92 24.78
CA ASP A 85 3.92 18.31 23.75
C ASP A 85 4.50 16.99 23.21
N GLN A 86 5.83 16.85 23.20
CA GLN A 86 6.49 15.62 22.77
C GLN A 86 6.32 14.53 23.83
N GLU A 87 6.35 14.88 25.11
CA GLU A 87 6.17 13.94 26.21
C GLU A 87 4.78 13.31 26.21
N SER A 88 3.73 14.12 26.02
CA SER A 88 2.35 13.63 25.94
C SER A 88 2.15 12.65 24.78
N GLU A 89 2.75 12.92 23.62
CA GLU A 89 2.68 12.02 22.47
C GLU A 89 3.40 10.69 22.72
N ILE A 90 4.58 10.74 23.36
CA ILE A 90 5.33 9.53 23.73
C ILE A 90 4.50 8.67 24.69
N LEU A 91 3.94 9.27 25.74
CA LEU A 91 3.12 8.56 26.73
C LEU A 91 1.85 7.98 26.10
N PHE A 92 1.24 8.70 25.17
CA PHE A 92 0.14 8.19 24.36
C PHE A 92 0.56 6.95 23.56
N LEU A 93 1.71 6.98 22.88
CA LEU A 93 2.22 5.83 22.13
C LEU A 93 2.47 4.63 23.05
N VAL A 94 3.08 4.83 24.22
CA VAL A 94 3.26 3.74 25.20
C VAL A 94 1.90 3.14 25.59
N SER A 95 0.91 3.98 25.90
CA SER A 95 -0.44 3.49 26.23
C SER A 95 -1.07 2.70 25.08
N ALA A 96 -0.98 3.21 23.84
CA ALA A 96 -1.52 2.58 22.65
C ALA A 96 -0.87 1.23 22.33
N TRP A 97 0.46 1.15 22.42
CA TRP A 97 1.23 -0.06 22.12
C TRP A 97 1.06 -1.14 23.20
N LEU A 98 0.87 -0.76 24.46
CA LEU A 98 0.50 -1.72 25.50
C LEU A 98 -0.94 -2.20 25.35
N GLU A 99 -1.87 -1.32 24.95
CA GLU A 99 -3.26 -1.70 24.63
C GLU A 99 -3.33 -2.64 23.42
N ALA A 100 -2.43 -2.48 22.45
CA ALA A 100 -2.29 -3.40 21.32
C ALA A 100 -1.97 -4.84 21.77
N LEU A 101 -1.24 -5.02 22.87
CA LEU A 101 -1.01 -6.34 23.44
C LEU A 101 -2.29 -6.93 24.03
N ASN A 102 -3.14 -6.14 24.69
CA ASN A 102 -4.46 -6.56 25.16
C ASN A 102 -5.34 -6.98 23.98
N SER A 103 -5.43 -6.14 22.95
CA SER A 103 -6.16 -6.43 21.71
C SER A 103 -5.68 -7.74 21.05
N ALA A 104 -4.36 -7.98 21.03
CA ALA A 104 -3.79 -9.21 20.52
C ALA A 104 -4.09 -10.43 21.39
N ASP A 105 -4.16 -10.27 22.72
CA ASP A 105 -4.49 -11.35 23.68
C ASP A 105 -5.95 -11.79 23.56
N TYR A 106 -6.87 -10.85 23.31
CA TYR A 106 -8.30 -11.16 23.09
C TYR A 106 -8.58 -11.75 21.71
N ALA A 107 -7.73 -11.49 20.73
CA ALA A 107 -7.88 -12.03 19.39
C ALA A 107 -7.56 -13.53 19.36
N LYS A 108 -8.43 -14.32 18.71
CA LYS A 108 -8.16 -15.74 18.47
C LYS A 108 -6.91 -15.89 17.60
N SER A 109 -6.06 -16.86 17.94
CA SER A 109 -4.96 -17.25 17.07
C SER A 109 -5.51 -17.86 15.78
N PRO A 110 -4.96 -17.51 14.60
CA PRO A 110 -5.36 -18.15 13.36
C PRO A 110 -5.05 -19.65 13.42
N PRO A 111 -5.83 -20.49 12.73
CA PRO A 111 -5.50 -21.91 12.60
C PRO A 111 -4.14 -22.09 11.94
N THR A 112 -3.46 -23.22 12.17
CA THR A 112 -2.21 -23.51 11.46
C THR A 112 -2.54 -24.09 10.08
N PRO A 113 -2.01 -23.53 8.96
CA PRO A 113 -2.23 -24.08 7.64
C PRO A 113 -1.62 -25.49 7.52
N LEU A 114 -2.28 -26.36 6.76
CA LEU A 114 -1.73 -27.67 6.42
C LEU A 114 -0.75 -27.53 5.24
N ALA A 115 0.38 -28.26 5.32
CA ALA A 115 1.36 -28.30 4.23
C ALA A 115 0.83 -29.02 2.98
N ASP A 116 -0.03 -30.02 3.18
CA ASP A 116 -0.62 -30.82 2.12
C ASP A 116 -2.14 -30.81 2.21
N ARG A 117 -2.79 -30.95 1.04
CA ARG A 117 -4.23 -31.11 0.93
C ARG A 117 -4.68 -32.43 1.57
N PRO A 118 -5.67 -32.41 2.48
CA PRO A 118 -6.30 -33.64 2.98
C PRO A 118 -6.95 -34.46 1.87
N ALA A 119 -6.88 -35.79 1.97
CA ALA A 119 -7.54 -36.68 1.04
C ALA A 119 -9.06 -36.40 0.99
N GLY A 120 -9.62 -36.32 -0.22
CA GLY A 120 -11.06 -36.08 -0.42
C GLY A 120 -11.52 -34.61 -0.34
N ARG A 121 -10.70 -33.65 0.10
CA ARG A 121 -11.03 -32.22 -0.04
C ARG A 121 -11.11 -31.86 -1.53
N ARG A 122 -12.01 -30.97 -1.96
CA ARG A 122 -12.03 -30.41 -3.34
C ARG A 122 -10.80 -29.54 -3.65
N GLY A 123 -10.48 -29.35 -4.92
CA GLY A 123 -9.47 -28.37 -5.36
C GLY A 123 -9.95 -26.96 -5.08
N MET A 124 -9.05 -26.12 -4.56
CA MET A 124 -9.33 -24.72 -4.24
C MET A 124 -8.32 -23.79 -4.93
N THR A 125 -8.83 -22.67 -5.44
CA THR A 125 -8.01 -21.53 -5.85
C THR A 125 -7.24 -20.97 -4.66
N MET A 126 -6.26 -20.10 -4.92
CA MET A 126 -5.52 -19.47 -3.82
C MET A 126 -6.45 -18.62 -2.93
N SER A 127 -7.39 -17.91 -3.53
CA SER A 127 -8.34 -17.04 -2.85
C SER A 127 -9.31 -17.85 -1.98
N GLU A 128 -9.78 -18.99 -2.49
CA GLU A 128 -10.59 -19.94 -1.71
C GLU A 128 -9.82 -20.50 -0.51
N LYS A 129 -8.52 -20.80 -0.66
CA LYS A 129 -7.67 -21.20 0.48
C LYS A 129 -7.55 -20.10 1.53
N ILE A 130 -7.39 -18.85 1.11
CA ILE A 130 -7.36 -17.71 2.03
C ILE A 130 -8.71 -17.55 2.76
N PHE A 131 -9.84 -17.64 2.05
CA PHE A 131 -11.16 -17.63 2.68
C PHE A 131 -11.34 -18.79 3.67
N ALA A 132 -10.98 -20.02 3.29
CA ALA A 132 -11.08 -21.19 4.15
C ALA A 132 -10.23 -21.06 5.43
N MET A 133 -9.06 -20.42 5.33
CA MET A 133 -8.20 -20.12 6.47
C MET A 133 -8.82 -19.11 7.45
N HIS A 134 -9.63 -18.18 6.92
CA HIS A 134 -10.27 -17.12 7.70
C HIS A 134 -11.71 -17.46 8.12
N ASP A 135 -12.27 -18.57 7.65
CA ASP A 135 -13.62 -19.02 7.98
C ASP A 135 -13.77 -19.25 9.48
N MET A 136 -14.71 -18.52 10.09
CA MET A 136 -15.06 -18.63 11.51
C MET A 136 -15.56 -20.02 11.89
N ALA A 137 -16.18 -20.72 10.94
CA ALA A 137 -16.66 -22.08 11.15
C ALA A 137 -15.55 -23.13 11.02
N GLN A 138 -14.35 -22.73 10.56
CA GLN A 138 -13.17 -23.59 10.41
C GLN A 138 -13.45 -24.89 9.65
N ARG A 139 -14.25 -24.82 8.58
CA ARG A 139 -14.63 -26.00 7.78
C ARG A 139 -13.44 -26.64 7.05
N GLY A 140 -12.33 -25.91 6.90
CA GLY A 140 -11.12 -26.36 6.21
C GLY A 140 -11.23 -26.35 4.67
N PHE A 141 -12.38 -25.95 4.13
CA PHE A 141 -12.60 -25.71 2.71
C PHE A 141 -13.78 -24.73 2.52
N VAL A 142 -13.85 -24.13 1.33
CA VAL A 142 -15.00 -23.32 0.87
C VAL A 142 -15.30 -23.64 -0.60
N ALA A 143 -16.46 -23.22 -1.10
CA ALA A 143 -16.78 -23.22 -2.53
C ALA A 143 -17.43 -21.90 -2.96
N PRO A 144 -17.36 -21.54 -4.26
CA PRO A 144 -18.02 -20.33 -4.75
C PRO A 144 -19.52 -20.40 -4.47
N GLY A 145 -20.08 -19.31 -3.97
CA GLY A 145 -21.47 -19.23 -3.55
C GLY A 145 -21.71 -19.52 -2.06
N ASP A 146 -20.76 -20.13 -1.34
CA ASP A 146 -20.85 -20.29 0.11
C ASP A 146 -20.98 -18.93 0.80
N LEU A 147 -21.96 -18.76 1.69
CA LEU A 147 -22.03 -17.61 2.59
C LEU A 147 -21.29 -17.93 3.89
N ILE A 148 -20.19 -17.24 4.12
CA ILE A 148 -19.28 -17.46 5.25
C ILE A 148 -19.09 -16.20 6.06
N ARG A 149 -18.78 -16.37 7.34
CA ARG A 149 -18.27 -15.30 8.20
C ARG A 149 -16.77 -15.50 8.35
N ILE A 150 -15.99 -14.45 8.14
CA ILE A 150 -14.53 -14.52 8.18
C ILE A 150 -13.93 -13.54 9.16
N HIS A 151 -12.80 -13.91 9.75
CA HIS A 151 -11.90 -12.97 10.41
C HIS A 151 -11.22 -12.06 9.39
N VAL A 152 -10.97 -10.80 9.79
CA VAL A 152 -10.24 -9.81 8.98
C VAL A 152 -8.92 -9.47 9.66
N ASP A 153 -7.80 -9.51 8.92
CA ASP A 153 -6.49 -9.14 9.47
C ASP A 153 -6.36 -7.62 9.63
N TRP A 154 -6.77 -6.85 8.63
CA TRP A 154 -6.60 -5.40 8.59
C TRP A 154 -7.84 -4.69 8.05
N VAL A 155 -8.18 -3.59 8.71
CA VAL A 155 -9.08 -2.58 8.16
C VAL A 155 -8.24 -1.38 7.71
N ILE A 156 -8.49 -0.87 6.49
CA ILE A 156 -7.82 0.33 5.97
C ILE A 156 -8.83 1.39 5.53
N ALA A 157 -8.54 2.66 5.81
CA ALA A 157 -9.40 3.77 5.42
C ALA A 157 -8.59 5.04 5.15
N SER A 158 -9.08 5.88 4.25
CA SER A 158 -8.63 7.28 4.15
C SER A 158 -9.45 8.21 5.05
N GLU A 159 -9.00 9.45 5.23
CA GLU A 159 -9.74 10.48 5.98
C GLU A 159 -11.12 10.75 5.39
N ALA A 160 -11.23 10.72 4.05
CA ALA A 160 -12.50 10.94 3.36
C ALA A 160 -13.47 9.77 3.60
N SER A 161 -12.96 8.55 3.54
CA SER A 161 -13.76 7.33 3.76
C SER A 161 -14.13 7.13 5.24
N TRP A 162 -13.23 7.51 6.15
CA TRP A 162 -13.46 7.49 7.60
C TRP A 162 -14.62 8.40 7.99
N ALA A 163 -14.77 9.57 7.38
CA ALA A 163 -15.93 10.43 7.64
C ALA A 163 -17.28 9.75 7.30
N GLY A 164 -17.30 8.81 6.35
CA GLY A 164 -18.46 7.95 6.09
C GLY A 164 -18.61 6.86 7.15
N MET A 165 -17.51 6.18 7.48
CA MET A 165 -17.47 5.11 8.50
C MET A 165 -17.86 5.60 9.90
N GLU A 166 -17.40 6.80 10.29
CA GLU A 166 -17.65 7.44 11.59
C GLU A 166 -19.15 7.63 11.82
N ARG A 167 -19.94 7.89 10.76
CA ARG A 167 -21.40 7.98 10.86
C ARG A 167 -22.00 6.64 11.28
N THR A 168 -21.70 5.58 10.55
CA THR A 168 -22.15 4.21 10.90
C THR A 168 -21.66 3.80 12.29
N TYR A 169 -20.40 4.11 12.64
CA TYR A 169 -19.85 3.85 13.97
C TYR A 169 -20.62 4.58 15.09
N ASN A 170 -21.02 5.83 14.85
CA ASN A 170 -21.84 6.59 15.78
C ASN A 170 -23.26 6.05 15.89
N ASP A 171 -23.88 5.65 14.78
CA ASP A 171 -25.21 5.06 14.74
C ASP A 171 -25.28 3.73 15.49
N LEU A 172 -24.17 2.99 15.55
CA LEU A 172 -23.99 1.79 16.38
C LEU A 172 -23.78 2.09 17.88
N GLY A 173 -23.86 3.35 18.30
CA GLY A 173 -23.69 3.74 19.71
C GLY A 173 -22.24 3.80 20.19
N LYS A 174 -21.27 3.95 19.27
CA LYS A 174 -19.83 4.04 19.57
C LYS A 174 -19.29 2.84 20.38
N PRO A 175 -19.39 1.61 19.87
CA PRO A 175 -19.12 0.39 20.64
C PRO A 175 -17.63 0.15 20.97
N GLY A 176 -16.71 1.01 20.54
CA GLY A 176 -15.27 0.72 20.50
C GLY A 176 -14.88 -0.08 19.24
N ILE A 177 -13.60 -0.41 19.11
CA ILE A 177 -13.08 -1.18 17.97
C ILE A 177 -12.47 -2.50 18.44
N PHE A 178 -12.42 -3.48 17.53
CA PHE A 178 -11.96 -4.84 17.86
C PHE A 178 -10.46 -4.88 18.20
N ARG A 179 -9.64 -4.20 17.41
CA ARG A 179 -8.18 -4.16 17.57
C ARG A 179 -7.61 -2.81 17.17
N ASN A 180 -6.96 -2.13 18.12
CA ASN A 180 -6.29 -0.84 17.85
C ASN A 180 -5.00 -0.96 17.03
N ASP A 181 -4.48 -2.19 16.88
CA ASP A 181 -3.26 -2.50 16.12
C ASP A 181 -3.51 -3.05 14.72
N ARG A 182 -4.77 -3.02 14.26
CA ARG A 182 -5.21 -3.53 12.95
C ARG A 182 -6.12 -2.58 12.18
N PHE A 183 -6.04 -1.28 12.51
CA PHE A 183 -6.69 -0.23 11.75
C PHE A 183 -5.65 0.75 11.19
N TRP A 184 -5.56 0.82 9.86
CA TRP A 184 -4.69 1.73 9.13
C TRP A 184 -5.49 2.91 8.60
N LEU A 185 -5.17 4.12 9.09
CA LEU A 185 -5.84 5.34 8.67
C LEU A 185 -4.81 6.34 8.15
N ALA A 186 -4.99 6.77 6.89
CA ALA A 186 -4.13 7.75 6.23
C ALA A 186 -4.96 8.92 5.70
N GLY A 187 -4.42 10.14 5.74
CA GLY A 187 -5.06 11.30 5.13
C GLY A 187 -4.41 11.64 3.79
N ASP A 188 -5.10 11.39 2.68
CA ASP A 188 -4.51 11.54 1.36
C ASP A 188 -5.48 11.94 0.22
N HIS A 189 -6.80 11.84 0.40
CA HIS A 189 -7.76 12.06 -0.70
C HIS A 189 -8.07 13.54 -0.94
N VAL A 190 -8.33 14.28 0.13
CA VAL A 190 -8.84 15.66 0.14
C VAL A 190 -7.83 16.61 0.76
N VAL A 191 -7.09 16.15 1.77
CA VAL A 191 -6.20 17.00 2.58
C VAL A 191 -4.97 17.48 1.81
N ASP A 192 -4.67 18.78 1.98
CA ASP A 192 -3.47 19.43 1.46
C ASP A 192 -3.24 20.73 2.26
N PRO A 193 -2.00 21.05 2.68
CA PRO A 193 -1.68 22.24 3.46
C PRO A 193 -2.28 23.54 2.91
N ARG A 194 -2.41 23.68 1.58
CA ARG A 194 -2.98 24.85 0.91
C ARG A 194 -4.46 25.07 1.24
N ILE A 195 -5.18 24.02 1.63
CA ILE A 195 -6.64 24.05 1.85
C ILE A 195 -7.08 23.48 3.21
N ASN A 196 -6.14 23.13 4.11
CA ASN A 196 -6.46 22.61 5.44
C ASN A 196 -7.34 23.55 6.28
N GLY A 197 -7.30 24.86 6.03
CA GLY A 197 -8.16 25.85 6.70
C GLY A 197 -9.63 25.80 6.29
N LEU A 198 -9.98 25.13 5.17
CA LEU A 198 -11.37 25.03 4.74
C LEU A 198 -12.17 24.17 5.73
N PRO A 199 -13.38 24.59 6.15
CA PRO A 199 -14.14 23.89 7.20
C PRO A 199 -14.35 22.40 6.93
N LYS A 200 -14.60 22.03 5.66
CA LYS A 200 -14.76 20.63 5.25
C LYS A 200 -13.48 19.84 5.45
N VAL A 201 -12.33 20.38 5.02
CA VAL A 201 -11.02 19.70 5.10
C VAL A 201 -10.59 19.58 6.56
N LYS A 202 -10.71 20.67 7.32
CA LYS A 202 -10.46 20.67 8.77
C LYS A 202 -11.29 19.62 9.50
N GLY A 203 -12.59 19.49 9.16
CA GLY A 203 -13.46 18.47 9.75
C GLY A 203 -12.98 17.03 9.52
N LEU A 204 -12.40 16.73 8.35
CA LEU A 204 -11.84 15.41 8.04
C LEU A 204 -10.55 15.13 8.83
N ILE A 205 -9.69 16.15 8.95
CA ILE A 205 -8.46 16.09 9.75
C ILE A 205 -8.83 15.85 11.22
N ASP A 206 -9.72 16.68 11.77
CA ASP A 206 -10.16 16.57 13.16
C ASP A 206 -10.82 15.20 13.44
N ALA A 207 -11.59 14.64 12.48
CA ALA A 207 -12.17 13.32 12.62
C ALA A 207 -11.13 12.19 12.68
N SER A 208 -10.07 12.32 11.88
CA SER A 208 -8.98 11.34 11.85
C SER A 208 -8.12 11.40 13.11
N GLU A 209 -7.79 12.60 13.58
CA GLU A 209 -7.08 12.81 14.86
C GLU A 209 -7.91 12.34 16.06
N ARG A 210 -9.23 12.58 16.06
CA ARG A 210 -10.11 12.01 17.09
C ARG A 210 -10.08 10.48 17.08
N ALA A 211 -10.16 9.85 15.91
CA ALA A 211 -10.09 8.39 15.79
C ALA A 211 -8.76 7.85 16.35
N LYS A 212 -7.63 8.46 16.01
CA LYS A 212 -6.31 8.13 16.57
C LYS A 212 -6.37 8.08 18.10
N ARG A 213 -6.90 9.13 18.73
CA ARG A 213 -6.93 9.28 20.20
C ARG A 213 -7.93 8.33 20.86
N VAL A 214 -9.18 8.30 20.38
CA VAL A 214 -10.27 7.50 20.96
C VAL A 214 -9.96 6.02 20.86
N PHE A 215 -9.41 5.57 19.73
CA PHE A 215 -9.10 4.16 19.50
C PHE A 215 -7.69 3.77 19.93
N LYS A 216 -6.86 4.70 20.41
CA LYS A 216 -5.44 4.48 20.73
C LYS A 216 -4.70 3.75 19.60
N MET A 217 -4.83 4.25 18.37
CA MET A 217 -4.30 3.57 17.19
C MET A 217 -2.77 3.49 17.19
N THR A 218 -2.20 2.32 16.89
CA THR A 218 -0.75 2.17 16.66
C THR A 218 -0.34 2.48 15.22
N ASP A 219 -1.28 2.48 14.28
CA ASP A 219 -1.05 2.53 12.84
C ASP A 219 -1.79 3.70 12.15
N TYR A 220 -1.89 4.84 12.83
CA TYR A 220 -2.33 6.11 12.23
C TYR A 220 -1.17 6.80 11.50
N GLN A 221 -1.37 7.12 10.21
CA GLN A 221 -0.32 7.64 9.34
C GLN A 221 -0.29 9.18 9.26
N GLY A 222 -1.31 9.86 9.77
CA GLY A 222 -1.41 11.31 9.62
C GLY A 222 -1.75 11.75 8.20
N MET A 223 -1.63 13.06 7.96
CA MET A 223 -1.98 13.70 6.69
C MET A 223 -0.75 13.80 5.78
N ASN A 224 -0.92 13.47 4.50
CA ASN A 224 0.10 13.56 3.45
C ASN A 224 1.42 12.81 3.74
N TYR A 225 1.39 11.78 4.61
CA TYR A 225 2.52 10.88 4.82
C TYR A 225 2.60 9.81 3.73
N THR A 226 1.46 9.22 3.39
CA THR A 226 1.32 8.16 2.39
C THR A 226 -0.04 8.26 1.74
N ILE A 227 -0.11 7.97 0.45
CA ILE A 227 -1.35 7.51 -0.17
C ILE A 227 -1.75 6.19 0.51
N LEU A 228 -3.05 6.02 0.79
CA LEU A 228 -3.58 4.93 1.63
C LEU A 228 -2.92 3.56 1.40
N HIS A 229 -2.76 3.18 0.14
CA HIS A 229 -2.30 1.85 -0.28
C HIS A 229 -0.79 1.69 -0.29
N THR A 230 -0.02 2.78 -0.46
CA THR A 230 1.41 2.73 -0.79
C THR A 230 2.24 2.14 0.34
N GLU A 231 2.31 2.80 1.50
CA GLU A 231 3.06 2.26 2.64
C GLU A 231 2.36 1.08 3.31
N PHE A 232 1.03 0.94 3.19
CA PHE A 232 0.34 -0.26 3.66
C PHE A 232 0.85 -1.52 2.94
N TYR A 233 0.95 -1.47 1.61
CA TYR A 233 1.54 -2.55 0.82
C TYR A 233 3.04 -2.73 1.12
N ARG A 234 3.80 -1.63 1.22
CA ARG A 234 5.25 -1.69 1.47
C ARG A 234 5.60 -2.23 2.85
N GLU A 235 4.75 -2.05 3.86
CA GLU A 235 5.10 -2.34 5.25
C GLU A 235 4.14 -3.27 6.00
N ARG A 236 2.84 -3.36 5.67
CA ARG A 236 1.86 -4.12 6.48
C ARG A 236 1.31 -5.37 5.81
N ALA A 237 1.02 -5.30 4.51
CA ALA A 237 0.46 -6.40 3.74
C ALA A 237 1.39 -7.62 3.76
N GLN A 238 0.84 -8.83 3.92
CA GLN A 238 1.60 -10.08 3.86
C GLN A 238 0.79 -11.20 3.18
N PRO A 239 1.47 -12.14 2.51
CA PRO A 239 0.82 -13.30 1.90
C PRO A 239 -0.15 -14.00 2.85
N GLY A 240 -1.33 -14.32 2.31
CA GLY A 240 -2.37 -15.05 3.02
C GLY A 240 -3.27 -14.20 3.90
N MET A 241 -3.03 -12.89 4.06
CA MET A 241 -3.90 -12.02 4.84
C MET A 241 -5.23 -11.70 4.14
N VAL A 242 -6.28 -11.42 4.93
CA VAL A 242 -7.51 -10.76 4.47
C VAL A 242 -7.50 -9.28 4.88
N VAL A 243 -7.58 -8.39 3.90
CA VAL A 243 -7.60 -6.94 4.12
C VAL A 243 -8.90 -6.36 3.59
N ILE A 244 -9.63 -5.62 4.43
CA ILE A 244 -10.87 -4.94 4.04
C ILE A 244 -10.64 -3.44 4.11
N GLY A 245 -11.02 -2.71 3.06
CA GLY A 245 -10.81 -1.26 3.02
C GLY A 245 -11.98 -0.47 2.49
N SER A 246 -12.10 0.77 2.95
CA SER A 246 -13.11 1.73 2.49
C SER A 246 -12.60 2.55 1.30
N ASP A 247 -11.99 1.85 0.33
CA ASP A 247 -11.50 2.40 -0.93
C ASP A 247 -11.44 1.28 -1.98
N SER A 248 -11.82 1.58 -3.22
CA SER A 248 -11.88 0.56 -4.27
C SER A 248 -10.52 -0.06 -4.63
N HIS A 249 -9.43 0.69 -4.40
CA HIS A 249 -8.08 0.28 -4.77
C HIS A 249 -7.35 -0.47 -3.64
N THR A 250 -8.05 -0.87 -2.58
CA THR A 250 -7.52 -1.78 -1.54
C THR A 250 -6.95 -3.07 -2.14
N CYS A 251 -7.46 -3.49 -3.30
CA CYS A 251 -6.95 -4.60 -4.10
C CYS A 251 -5.43 -4.54 -4.40
N SER A 252 -4.80 -3.37 -4.33
CA SER A 252 -3.36 -3.19 -4.58
C SER A 252 -2.47 -4.12 -3.74
N ALA A 253 -2.89 -4.44 -2.50
CA ALA A 253 -2.15 -5.36 -1.63
C ALA A 253 -2.14 -6.81 -2.15
N GLY A 254 -2.99 -7.17 -3.12
CA GLY A 254 -2.97 -8.47 -3.79
C GLY A 254 -1.67 -8.77 -4.54
N ALA A 255 -0.83 -7.76 -4.80
CA ALA A 255 0.53 -7.93 -5.30
C ALA A 255 1.42 -8.81 -4.41
N LEU A 256 1.11 -8.89 -3.11
CA LEU A 256 1.82 -9.72 -2.13
C LEU A 256 1.06 -10.99 -1.76
N GLY A 257 0.05 -11.41 -2.54
CA GLY A 257 -0.76 -12.57 -2.20
C GLY A 257 -1.71 -12.32 -1.03
N CYS A 258 -2.10 -11.07 -0.78
CA CYS A 258 -3.18 -10.72 0.16
C CYS A 258 -4.53 -10.79 -0.55
N LEU A 259 -5.54 -11.33 0.10
CA LEU A 259 -6.92 -11.16 -0.33
C LEU A 259 -7.43 -9.80 0.18
N ALA A 260 -7.24 -8.76 -0.62
CA ALA A 260 -7.53 -7.38 -0.25
C ALA A 260 -8.72 -6.82 -1.02
N ILE A 261 -9.80 -6.44 -0.34
CA ILE A 261 -11.09 -6.11 -0.96
C ILE A 261 -11.58 -4.74 -0.50
N GLY A 262 -11.95 -3.90 -1.46
CA GLY A 262 -12.60 -2.61 -1.20
C GLY A 262 -14.11 -2.80 -1.03
N LEU A 263 -14.69 -2.28 0.06
CA LEU A 263 -16.13 -2.32 0.34
C LEU A 263 -16.66 -0.92 0.68
N GLY A 264 -17.99 -0.78 0.78
CA GLY A 264 -18.63 0.47 1.21
C GLY A 264 -18.35 0.78 2.68
N ALA A 265 -18.38 2.08 3.04
CA ALA A 265 -18.03 2.54 4.39
C ALA A 265 -18.78 1.80 5.52
N ALA A 266 -20.06 1.53 5.36
CA ALA A 266 -20.84 0.80 6.37
C ALA A 266 -20.36 -0.65 6.55
N ASP A 267 -20.06 -1.35 5.45
CA ASP A 267 -19.57 -2.74 5.47
C ASP A 267 -18.16 -2.84 6.05
N VAL A 268 -17.34 -1.80 5.92
CA VAL A 268 -15.98 -1.73 6.49
C VAL A 268 -16.01 -1.38 7.98
N THR A 269 -17.03 -0.65 8.45
CA THR A 269 -17.22 -0.38 9.89
C THR A 269 -17.49 -1.67 10.67
N LEU A 270 -18.16 -2.66 10.07
CA LEU A 270 -18.46 -3.94 10.74
C LEU A 270 -17.20 -4.69 11.20
N PRO A 271 -16.21 -5.02 10.34
CA PRO A 271 -14.97 -5.67 10.77
C PRO A 271 -14.09 -4.76 11.62
N LEU A 272 -14.21 -3.44 11.53
CA LEU A 272 -13.51 -2.52 12.45
C LEU A 272 -14.00 -2.71 13.89
N VAL A 273 -15.31 -2.84 14.08
CA VAL A 273 -15.94 -3.02 15.40
C VAL A 273 -15.82 -4.45 15.91
N THR A 274 -16.00 -5.44 15.03
CA THR A 274 -16.19 -6.84 15.43
C THR A 274 -15.00 -7.76 15.14
N GLY A 275 -14.09 -7.36 14.25
CA GLY A 275 -13.01 -8.21 13.75
C GLY A 275 -13.41 -9.23 12.70
N GLU A 276 -14.66 -9.21 12.26
CA GLU A 276 -15.22 -10.17 11.32
C GLU A 276 -16.20 -9.53 10.34
N THR A 277 -16.44 -10.18 9.21
CA THR A 277 -17.45 -9.77 8.23
C THR A 277 -17.99 -10.97 7.46
N TRP A 278 -19.02 -10.75 6.66
CA TRP A 278 -19.66 -11.78 5.84
C TRP A 278 -19.23 -11.68 4.39
N PHE A 279 -18.98 -12.82 3.76
CA PHE A 279 -18.72 -12.93 2.33
C PHE A 279 -19.52 -14.08 1.74
N LYS A 280 -20.14 -13.81 0.60
CA LYS A 280 -20.45 -14.86 -0.35
C LYS A 280 -19.18 -15.12 -1.17
N VAL A 281 -18.60 -16.31 -1.07
CA VAL A 281 -17.32 -16.64 -1.72
C VAL A 281 -17.48 -16.45 -3.25
N PRO A 282 -16.72 -15.53 -3.88
CA PRO A 282 -16.84 -15.29 -5.31
C PRO A 282 -16.21 -16.39 -6.15
N GLU A 283 -16.62 -16.50 -7.41
CA GLU A 283 -15.84 -17.23 -8.41
C GLU A 283 -14.49 -16.53 -8.66
N SER A 284 -13.52 -17.28 -9.16
CA SER A 284 -12.22 -16.74 -9.59
C SER A 284 -12.02 -16.93 -11.09
N VAL A 285 -11.35 -15.97 -11.73
CA VAL A 285 -10.80 -16.10 -13.08
C VAL A 285 -9.28 -16.13 -13.00
N ASN A 286 -8.63 -16.92 -13.85
CA ASN A 286 -7.18 -17.02 -13.90
C ASN A 286 -6.65 -16.26 -15.13
N ILE A 287 -5.91 -15.19 -14.90
CA ILE A 287 -5.15 -14.51 -15.96
C ILE A 287 -3.71 -15.02 -15.88
N ARG A 288 -3.38 -15.93 -16.80
CA ARG A 288 -2.05 -16.54 -16.93
C ARG A 288 -1.15 -15.61 -17.74
N LEU A 289 -0.25 -14.90 -17.06
CA LEU A 289 0.77 -14.08 -17.71
C LEU A 289 1.94 -14.98 -18.12
N VAL A 290 2.28 -14.99 -19.41
CA VAL A 290 3.36 -15.80 -20.00
C VAL A 290 4.34 -14.91 -20.76
N GLY A 291 5.43 -15.48 -21.27
CA GLY A 291 6.46 -14.72 -21.99
C GLY A 291 7.28 -13.78 -21.09
N THR A 292 7.97 -12.85 -21.73
CA THR A 292 8.86 -11.89 -21.05
C THR A 292 8.57 -10.49 -21.58
N PRO A 293 8.33 -9.50 -20.70
CA PRO A 293 8.09 -8.12 -21.13
C PRO A 293 9.34 -7.50 -21.76
N LYS A 294 9.14 -6.55 -22.67
CA LYS A 294 10.24 -5.72 -23.20
C LYS A 294 10.83 -4.82 -22.09
N PRO A 295 12.10 -4.40 -22.20
CA PRO A 295 12.69 -3.45 -21.27
C PRO A 295 11.82 -2.19 -21.12
N GLY A 296 11.68 -1.70 -19.88
CA GLY A 296 10.91 -0.48 -19.57
C GLY A 296 9.38 -0.62 -19.59
N ILE A 297 8.83 -1.79 -19.95
CA ILE A 297 7.40 -2.06 -19.75
C ILE A 297 7.10 -2.11 -18.26
N SER A 298 6.20 -1.23 -17.81
CA SER A 298 5.81 -1.13 -16.40
C SER A 298 4.53 -1.92 -16.12
N GLY A 299 4.20 -2.11 -14.84
CA GLY A 299 2.93 -2.73 -14.45
C GLY A 299 1.71 -2.02 -15.03
N LYS A 300 1.82 -0.70 -15.25
CA LYS A 300 0.78 0.12 -15.88
C LYS A 300 0.53 -0.31 -17.33
N ASP A 301 1.58 -0.54 -18.11
CA ASP A 301 1.44 -1.00 -19.50
C ASP A 301 0.82 -2.40 -19.56
N VAL A 302 1.20 -3.29 -18.63
CA VAL A 302 0.63 -4.65 -18.53
C VAL A 302 -0.87 -4.61 -18.21
N ILE A 303 -1.31 -3.82 -17.23
CA ILE A 303 -2.74 -3.77 -16.88
C ILE A 303 -3.58 -3.06 -17.95
N LEU A 304 -3.01 -2.07 -18.65
CA LEU A 304 -3.67 -1.49 -19.83
C LEU A 304 -3.78 -2.52 -20.96
N TYR A 305 -2.78 -3.36 -21.18
CA TYR A 305 -2.88 -4.48 -22.13
C TYR A 305 -3.99 -5.47 -21.71
N ILE A 306 -4.08 -5.84 -20.44
CA ILE A 306 -5.14 -6.73 -19.94
C ILE A 306 -6.52 -6.08 -20.16
N LEU A 307 -6.67 -4.78 -19.84
CA LEU A 307 -7.89 -4.00 -20.11
C LEU A 307 -8.21 -3.94 -21.61
N GLN A 308 -7.21 -3.82 -22.48
CA GLN A 308 -7.39 -3.85 -23.92
C GLN A 308 -8.00 -5.18 -24.38
N GLN A 309 -7.45 -6.30 -23.89
CA GLN A 309 -7.83 -7.65 -24.32
C GLN A 309 -9.16 -8.10 -23.72
N LEU A 310 -9.38 -7.85 -22.44
CA LEU A 310 -10.52 -8.41 -21.71
C LEU A 310 -11.67 -7.42 -21.58
N LYS A 311 -11.42 -6.10 -21.60
CA LYS A 311 -12.41 -5.03 -21.36
C LYS A 311 -12.95 -5.00 -19.94
N ARG A 312 -13.61 -3.88 -19.59
CA ARG A 312 -14.20 -3.67 -18.27
C ARG A 312 -15.53 -4.42 -18.14
N ASN A 313 -15.77 -4.99 -16.95
CA ASN A 313 -17.03 -5.63 -16.56
C ASN A 313 -17.45 -6.78 -17.50
N THR A 314 -16.47 -7.52 -18.01
CA THR A 314 -16.66 -8.72 -18.84
C THR A 314 -16.24 -9.96 -18.04
N VAL A 315 -15.01 -10.44 -18.23
CA VAL A 315 -14.41 -11.62 -17.60
C VAL A 315 -14.35 -11.47 -16.08
N ALA A 316 -13.84 -10.32 -15.60
CA ALA A 316 -13.56 -10.11 -14.19
C ALA A 316 -14.78 -9.65 -13.36
N SER A 317 -15.91 -9.30 -14.00
CA SER A 317 -17.07 -8.74 -13.29
C SER A 317 -17.54 -9.64 -12.15
N GLU A 318 -17.61 -9.11 -10.92
CA GLU A 318 -18.02 -9.84 -9.71
C GLU A 318 -17.16 -11.07 -9.36
N ARG A 319 -15.95 -11.14 -9.91
CA ARG A 319 -15.01 -12.25 -9.69
C ARG A 319 -13.70 -11.77 -9.10
N ILE A 320 -12.99 -12.69 -8.46
CA ILE A 320 -11.59 -12.49 -8.06
C ILE A 320 -10.70 -12.81 -9.27
N VAL A 321 -9.73 -11.95 -9.55
CA VAL A 321 -8.73 -12.18 -10.60
C VAL A 321 -7.47 -12.74 -9.97
N GLU A 322 -7.14 -13.99 -10.25
CA GLU A 322 -5.85 -14.58 -9.86
C GLU A 322 -4.85 -14.45 -11.01
N PHE A 323 -3.73 -13.79 -10.75
CA PHE A 323 -2.63 -13.68 -11.68
C PHE A 323 -1.63 -14.81 -11.45
N THR A 324 -1.47 -15.66 -12.47
CA THR A 324 -0.57 -16.81 -12.45
C THR A 324 0.28 -16.85 -13.73
N GLY A 325 0.98 -17.96 -13.98
CA GLY A 325 1.75 -18.17 -15.19
C GLY A 325 3.23 -17.82 -15.06
N THR A 326 4.04 -18.29 -16.01
CA THR A 326 5.50 -18.20 -15.93
C THR A 326 6.03 -16.77 -16.08
N GLY A 327 5.23 -15.86 -16.63
CA GLY A 327 5.59 -14.47 -16.88
C GLY A 327 5.67 -13.63 -15.61
N ILE A 328 4.95 -14.00 -14.54
CA ILE A 328 4.88 -13.18 -13.30
C ILE A 328 6.25 -13.01 -12.63
N ARG A 329 7.18 -13.95 -12.82
CA ARG A 329 8.56 -13.87 -12.30
C ARG A 329 9.37 -12.71 -12.89
N HIS A 330 8.92 -12.17 -14.03
CA HIS A 330 9.55 -11.02 -14.69
C HIS A 330 8.96 -9.69 -14.21
N LEU A 331 7.91 -9.72 -13.39
CA LEU A 331 7.26 -8.56 -12.81
C LEU A 331 7.75 -8.36 -11.38
N SER A 332 8.24 -7.16 -11.09
CA SER A 332 8.54 -6.75 -9.72
C SER A 332 7.29 -6.68 -8.87
N SER A 333 7.49 -6.63 -7.55
CA SER A 333 6.38 -6.40 -6.62
C SER A 333 5.63 -5.10 -6.93
N ASP A 334 6.35 -4.05 -7.32
CA ASP A 334 5.80 -2.75 -7.72
C ASP A 334 4.97 -2.84 -9.01
N ALA A 335 5.44 -3.58 -10.03
CA ALA A 335 4.64 -3.84 -11.23
C ALA A 335 3.37 -4.64 -10.92
N ARG A 336 3.47 -5.65 -10.04
CA ARG A 336 2.30 -6.42 -9.56
C ARG A 336 1.31 -5.54 -8.81
N PHE A 337 1.79 -4.57 -8.03
CA PHE A 337 0.95 -3.59 -7.33
C PHE A 337 0.15 -2.75 -8.30
N ALA A 338 0.75 -2.21 -9.36
CA ALA A 338 0.01 -1.45 -10.37
C ALA A 338 -1.07 -2.30 -11.08
N ILE A 339 -0.78 -3.58 -11.34
CA ILE A 339 -1.71 -4.54 -11.95
C ILE A 339 -2.87 -4.86 -11.00
N SER A 340 -2.58 -5.21 -9.75
CA SER A 340 -3.58 -5.50 -8.72
C SER A 340 -4.47 -4.28 -8.44
N ASN A 341 -3.87 -3.08 -8.35
CA ASN A 341 -4.58 -1.80 -8.16
C ASN A 341 -5.68 -1.62 -9.22
N MET A 342 -5.31 -1.69 -10.50
CA MET A 342 -6.25 -1.46 -11.60
C MET A 342 -7.14 -2.66 -11.95
N THR A 343 -7.12 -3.73 -11.14
CA THR A 343 -8.08 -4.84 -11.33
C THR A 343 -9.53 -4.39 -11.09
N THR A 344 -9.75 -3.37 -10.26
CA THR A 344 -11.10 -2.78 -10.11
C THR A 344 -11.60 -2.14 -11.40
N GLU A 345 -10.71 -1.60 -12.24
CA GLU A 345 -11.07 -1.07 -13.56
C GLU A 345 -11.46 -2.17 -14.58
N LEU A 346 -11.06 -3.43 -14.36
CA LEU A 346 -11.56 -4.60 -15.10
C LEU A 346 -12.96 -5.04 -14.63
N GLY A 347 -13.46 -4.51 -13.51
CA GLY A 347 -14.67 -4.97 -12.84
C GLY A 347 -14.45 -6.08 -11.81
N GLY A 348 -13.19 -6.45 -11.54
CA GLY A 348 -12.84 -7.43 -10.54
C GLY A 348 -13.12 -6.96 -9.11
N ILE A 349 -13.54 -7.89 -8.25
CA ILE A 349 -13.64 -7.65 -6.80
C ILE A 349 -12.26 -7.30 -6.24
N THR A 350 -11.24 -8.06 -6.68
CA THR A 350 -9.84 -7.83 -6.36
C THR A 350 -8.94 -8.60 -7.32
N GLY A 351 -7.67 -8.20 -7.40
CA GLY A 351 -6.64 -8.86 -8.19
C GLY A 351 -5.49 -9.33 -7.29
N ILE A 352 -5.18 -10.62 -7.33
CA ILE A 352 -4.22 -11.25 -6.41
C ILE A 352 -3.17 -12.05 -7.20
N PHE A 353 -1.89 -11.83 -6.90
CA PHE A 353 -0.79 -12.61 -7.46
C PHE A 353 -0.50 -13.81 -6.58
N VAL A 354 -0.26 -14.96 -7.21
CA VAL A 354 0.30 -16.11 -6.51
C VAL A 354 1.70 -15.73 -6.02
N PRO A 355 1.95 -15.77 -4.70
CA PRO A 355 3.19 -15.27 -4.13
C PRO A 355 4.36 -16.20 -4.47
N ASP A 356 5.50 -15.59 -4.79
CA ASP A 356 6.71 -16.29 -5.20
C ASP A 356 7.96 -15.69 -4.51
N GLN A 357 9.13 -16.01 -5.04
CA GLN A 357 10.41 -15.50 -4.55
C GLN A 357 10.46 -13.96 -4.52
N THR A 358 9.87 -13.27 -5.52
CA THR A 358 9.81 -11.80 -5.54
C THR A 358 9.00 -11.26 -4.37
N THR A 359 7.86 -11.89 -4.06
CA THR A 359 7.05 -11.54 -2.89
C THR A 359 7.81 -11.76 -1.58
N GLN A 360 8.50 -12.90 -1.45
CA GLN A 360 9.29 -13.22 -0.26
C GLN A 360 10.42 -12.20 -0.05
N GLU A 361 11.19 -11.90 -1.09
CA GLU A 361 12.30 -10.94 -1.03
C GLU A 361 11.82 -9.53 -0.68
N PHE A 362 10.69 -9.10 -1.27
CA PHE A 362 10.11 -7.79 -0.99
C PHE A 362 9.77 -7.63 0.50
N VAL A 363 9.11 -8.63 1.10
CA VAL A 363 8.74 -8.59 2.54
C VAL A 363 9.98 -8.66 3.44
N GLN A 364 10.99 -9.47 3.09
CA GLN A 364 12.22 -9.60 3.89
C GLN A 364 13.08 -8.33 3.90
N LYS A 365 13.01 -7.52 2.83
CA LYS A 365 13.73 -6.24 2.69
C LYS A 365 13.16 -5.10 3.54
N ARG A 366 11.98 -5.25 4.16
CA ARG A 366 11.39 -4.24 5.06
C ARG A 366 12.36 -3.87 6.19
N LYS A 367 12.21 -2.70 6.81
CA LYS A 367 13.11 -2.31 7.90
C LYS A 367 12.71 -2.95 9.22
N SER A 368 11.43 -2.83 9.60
CA SER A 368 10.94 -3.32 10.87
C SER A 368 10.83 -4.86 10.88
N PRO A 369 11.45 -5.56 11.86
CA PRO A 369 11.30 -7.01 12.02
C PRO A 369 9.83 -7.45 12.20
N ARG A 370 9.00 -6.62 12.85
CA ARG A 370 7.55 -6.86 13.04
C ARG A 370 6.83 -7.08 11.70
N HIS A 371 7.33 -6.46 10.64
CA HIS A 371 6.70 -6.47 9.32
C HIS A 371 7.25 -7.57 8.39
N LYS A 372 8.20 -8.37 8.85
CA LYS A 372 8.85 -9.47 8.10
C LYS A 372 8.30 -10.85 8.40
N GLY A 373 7.37 -10.96 9.36
CA GLY A 373 6.86 -12.22 9.88
C GLY A 373 5.90 -12.94 8.93
N LEU A 374 6.37 -13.23 7.71
CA LEU A 374 5.64 -13.90 6.62
C LEU A 374 4.67 -14.95 7.16
N LYS A 375 3.36 -14.68 7.00
CA LYS A 375 2.31 -15.46 7.65
C LYS A 375 2.02 -16.80 6.98
N THR A 376 1.67 -16.81 5.68
CA THR A 376 1.36 -18.05 4.96
C THR A 376 1.39 -17.83 3.45
N PHE A 377 2.10 -18.70 2.71
CA PHE A 377 2.10 -18.70 1.25
C PHE A 377 1.14 -19.76 0.73
N PHE A 378 0.10 -19.34 0.01
CA PHE A 378 -0.82 -20.25 -0.66
C PHE A 378 -0.52 -20.30 -2.15
N ASN A 379 -0.52 -21.52 -2.71
CA ASN A 379 -0.63 -21.75 -4.14
C ASN A 379 -2.02 -22.32 -4.43
N PRO A 380 -2.62 -22.07 -5.61
CA PRO A 380 -3.83 -22.80 -6.01
C PRO A 380 -3.54 -24.31 -6.09
N ASP A 381 -4.56 -25.14 -5.83
CA ASP A 381 -4.44 -26.58 -6.11
C ASP A 381 -4.33 -26.83 -7.62
N GLU A 382 -3.68 -27.93 -8.03
CA GLU A 382 -3.50 -28.27 -9.46
C GLU A 382 -4.83 -28.50 -10.21
N ASP A 383 -5.83 -29.00 -9.51
CA ASP A 383 -7.21 -29.23 -9.96
C ASP A 383 -8.16 -28.10 -9.51
N ALA A 384 -7.66 -26.92 -9.15
CA ALA A 384 -8.50 -25.77 -8.81
C ALA A 384 -9.37 -25.36 -10.01
N HIS A 385 -10.66 -25.15 -9.76
CA HIS A 385 -11.60 -24.74 -10.80
C HIS A 385 -11.69 -23.21 -10.88
N TYR A 386 -11.48 -22.67 -12.08
CA TYR A 386 -11.68 -21.25 -12.40
C TYR A 386 -12.89 -21.12 -13.32
N ALA A 387 -13.64 -20.02 -13.17
CA ALA A 387 -14.76 -19.71 -14.07
C ALA A 387 -14.26 -19.51 -15.51
N GLU A 388 -13.11 -18.84 -15.65
CA GLU A 388 -12.43 -18.64 -16.93
C GLU A 388 -10.91 -18.64 -16.75
N VAL A 389 -10.19 -19.01 -17.81
CA VAL A 389 -8.72 -18.96 -17.87
C VAL A 389 -8.31 -18.25 -19.15
N HIS A 390 -7.52 -17.18 -19.02
CA HIS A 390 -7.03 -16.37 -20.13
C HIS A 390 -5.51 -16.33 -20.11
N GLU A 391 -4.87 -16.70 -21.21
CA GLU A 391 -3.42 -16.65 -21.34
C GLU A 391 -2.99 -15.40 -22.12
N LEU A 392 -2.16 -14.55 -21.50
CA LEU A 392 -1.72 -13.28 -22.05
C LEU A 392 -0.18 -13.21 -22.09
N ASP A 393 0.35 -12.98 -23.27
CA ASP A 393 1.80 -12.90 -23.53
C ASP A 393 2.35 -11.49 -23.24
N LEU A 394 3.23 -11.39 -22.24
CA LEU A 394 3.91 -10.16 -21.85
C LEU A 394 4.83 -9.62 -22.96
N GLY A 395 5.30 -10.45 -23.89
CA GLY A 395 6.10 -10.01 -25.04
C GLY A 395 5.32 -9.15 -26.04
N LYS A 396 3.99 -9.18 -25.99
CA LYS A 396 3.10 -8.37 -26.83
C LYS A 396 2.75 -7.01 -26.23
N VAL A 397 3.11 -6.78 -24.97
CA VAL A 397 2.86 -5.52 -24.27
C VAL A 397 3.68 -4.40 -24.91
N ARG A 398 3.07 -3.23 -25.04
CA ARG A 398 3.63 -2.01 -25.63
C ARG A 398 3.27 -0.83 -24.72
N SER A 399 3.73 0.37 -25.06
CA SER A 399 3.20 1.59 -24.45
C SER A 399 1.77 1.83 -24.94
N PHE A 400 0.85 1.99 -23.98
CA PHE A 400 -0.58 2.15 -24.25
C PHE A 400 -1.13 3.48 -23.73
N LEU A 401 -2.20 3.94 -24.38
CA LEU A 401 -3.06 5.05 -24.00
C LEU A 401 -4.45 4.51 -23.69
N ALA A 402 -4.99 4.74 -22.50
CA ALA A 402 -6.42 4.60 -22.24
C ALA A 402 -7.12 5.94 -22.50
N LYS A 403 -8.00 5.96 -23.50
CA LYS A 403 -8.66 7.18 -23.93
C LYS A 403 -9.77 7.59 -22.97
N TYR A 404 -9.86 8.89 -22.71
CA TYR A 404 -11.00 9.45 -21.99
C TYR A 404 -12.34 9.11 -22.70
N PRO A 405 -13.43 8.82 -21.98
CA PRO A 405 -13.56 8.71 -20.51
C PRO A 405 -13.55 7.25 -19.99
N LYS A 406 -12.96 6.31 -20.75
CA LYS A 406 -13.09 4.87 -20.50
C LYS A 406 -11.74 4.22 -20.24
N PRO A 407 -11.48 3.64 -19.06
CA PRO A 407 -10.17 3.08 -18.74
C PRO A 407 -9.84 1.83 -19.58
N ASP A 408 -10.84 1.21 -20.22
CA ASP A 408 -10.72 0.04 -21.09
C ASP A 408 -10.75 0.37 -22.61
N ASP A 409 -10.88 1.64 -22.98
CA ASP A 409 -10.67 2.12 -24.36
C ASP A 409 -9.17 2.34 -24.61
N VAL A 410 -8.45 1.21 -24.63
CA VAL A 410 -6.99 1.16 -24.69
C VAL A 410 -6.49 0.96 -26.12
N VAL A 411 -5.61 1.86 -26.56
CA VAL A 411 -4.96 1.87 -27.87
C VAL A 411 -3.45 2.03 -27.72
N PRO A 412 -2.63 1.52 -28.67
CA PRO A 412 -1.21 1.85 -28.74
C PRO A 412 -0.98 3.37 -28.75
N VAL A 413 0.08 3.84 -28.08
CA VAL A 413 0.42 5.28 -28.05
C VAL A 413 0.61 5.85 -29.46
N ASN A 414 1.26 5.11 -30.35
CA ASN A 414 1.55 5.54 -31.73
C ASN A 414 0.32 5.85 -32.57
N ASP A 415 -0.85 5.29 -32.24
CA ASP A 415 -2.09 5.53 -32.99
C ASP A 415 -2.63 6.96 -32.74
N TYR A 416 -2.15 7.64 -31.69
CA TYR A 416 -2.58 8.98 -31.27
C TYR A 416 -1.40 9.93 -30.98
N ALA A 417 -0.19 9.59 -31.46
CA ALA A 417 0.99 10.42 -31.26
C ALA A 417 0.76 11.85 -31.80
N GLY A 418 1.28 12.85 -31.10
CA GLY A 418 1.08 14.27 -31.44
C GLY A 418 -0.21 14.88 -30.87
N MET A 419 -1.03 14.14 -30.13
CA MET A 419 -2.19 14.71 -29.42
C MET A 419 -1.72 15.79 -28.43
N GLU A 420 -2.17 17.03 -28.64
CA GLU A 420 -1.83 18.18 -27.80
C GLU A 420 -2.35 18.01 -26.35
N LEU A 421 -1.50 18.41 -25.40
CA LEU A 421 -1.74 18.29 -23.97
C LEU A 421 -1.66 19.66 -23.30
N HIS A 422 -2.54 19.89 -22.34
CA HIS A 422 -2.51 21.06 -21.46
C HIS A 422 -1.88 20.72 -20.11
N GLY A 423 -1.85 19.44 -19.73
CA GLY A 423 -1.21 18.99 -18.51
C GLY A 423 -0.67 17.56 -18.54
N CYS A 424 0.39 17.32 -17.80
CA CYS A 424 0.99 16.01 -17.55
C CYS A 424 1.06 15.75 -16.05
N PHE A 425 0.53 14.62 -15.59
CA PHE A 425 0.51 14.25 -14.17
C PHE A 425 1.12 12.85 -13.93
N ILE A 426 2.22 12.81 -13.18
CA ILE A 426 2.85 11.57 -12.72
C ILE A 426 2.56 11.37 -11.24
N GLY A 427 1.83 10.32 -10.85
CA GLY A 427 1.45 10.10 -9.45
C GLY A 427 0.17 9.30 -9.29
N ALA A 428 -0.53 9.54 -8.18
CA ALA A 428 -1.67 8.76 -7.68
C ALA A 428 -1.29 7.38 -7.13
N CYS A 429 -2.28 6.65 -6.62
CA CYS A 429 -2.09 5.36 -5.96
C CYS A 429 -1.62 4.22 -6.86
N THR A 430 -1.60 4.38 -8.19
CA THR A 430 -1.10 3.36 -9.14
C THR A 430 0.38 3.54 -9.45
N THR A 431 0.90 4.75 -9.31
CA THR A 431 2.29 5.09 -9.67
C THR A 431 3.20 4.79 -8.48
N VAL A 432 3.99 3.74 -8.62
CA VAL A 432 4.87 3.23 -7.56
C VAL A 432 6.29 3.80 -7.69
N GLU A 433 7.15 3.47 -6.72
CA GLU A 433 8.53 3.95 -6.69
C GLU A 433 9.29 3.58 -7.96
N GLU A 434 9.09 2.35 -8.47
CA GLU A 434 9.63 1.94 -9.77
C GLU A 434 9.21 2.90 -10.90
N ASP A 435 7.92 3.21 -11.06
CA ASP A 435 7.44 4.10 -12.13
C ASP A 435 8.05 5.50 -12.03
N LEU A 436 8.22 6.03 -10.81
CA LEU A 436 8.82 7.34 -10.58
C LEU A 436 10.30 7.37 -10.97
N ILE A 437 11.04 6.29 -10.71
CA ILE A 437 12.43 6.19 -11.16
C ILE A 437 12.47 6.09 -12.69
N LEU A 438 11.58 5.31 -13.31
CA LEU A 438 11.57 5.16 -14.77
C LEU A 438 11.27 6.48 -15.46
N GLY A 439 10.26 7.21 -14.97
CA GLY A 439 9.91 8.54 -15.47
C GLY A 439 11.10 9.49 -15.39
N ALA A 440 11.84 9.51 -14.27
CA ALA A 440 13.04 10.33 -14.14
C ALA A 440 14.12 9.94 -15.16
N LEU A 441 14.37 8.65 -15.37
CA LEU A 441 15.37 8.20 -16.34
C LEU A 441 14.97 8.54 -17.79
N VAL A 442 13.68 8.44 -18.13
CA VAL A 442 13.16 8.89 -19.43
C VAL A 442 13.40 10.39 -19.63
N LEU A 443 13.11 11.21 -18.62
CA LEU A 443 13.39 12.65 -18.66
C LEU A 443 14.90 12.94 -18.78
N GLU A 444 15.74 12.19 -18.05
CA GLU A 444 17.19 12.32 -18.14
C GLU A 444 17.69 12.05 -19.58
N GLN A 445 17.19 11.00 -20.23
CA GLN A 445 17.54 10.68 -21.61
C GLN A 445 17.02 11.74 -22.59
N GLY A 446 15.78 12.19 -22.46
CA GLY A 446 15.23 13.24 -23.32
C GLY A 446 16.05 14.53 -23.25
N MET A 447 16.49 14.94 -22.05
CA MET A 447 17.38 16.10 -21.90
C MET A 447 18.77 15.87 -22.50
N LYS A 448 19.33 14.65 -22.41
CA LYS A 448 20.63 14.31 -23.04
C LYS A 448 20.56 14.38 -24.57
N THR A 449 19.42 14.06 -25.18
CA THR A 449 19.21 14.21 -26.62
C THR A 449 18.85 15.65 -27.03
N GLY A 450 18.90 16.61 -26.11
CA GLY A 450 18.66 18.02 -26.37
C GLY A 450 17.20 18.47 -26.27
N GLN A 451 16.28 17.61 -25.86
CA GLN A 451 14.89 18.01 -25.60
C GLN A 451 14.84 18.98 -24.41
N LYS A 452 13.94 19.96 -24.50
CA LYS A 452 13.72 20.97 -23.47
C LYS A 452 12.22 21.13 -23.26
N PRO A 453 11.74 21.26 -22.01
CA PRO A 453 10.33 21.47 -21.77
C PRO A 453 9.89 22.81 -22.37
N VAL A 454 8.76 22.81 -23.07
CA VAL A 454 8.12 24.05 -23.54
C VAL A 454 7.68 24.92 -22.36
N ASN A 455 7.61 26.23 -22.57
CA ASN A 455 7.32 27.23 -21.52
C ASN A 455 5.83 27.30 -21.12
N TYR A 456 4.99 26.44 -21.66
CA TYR A 456 3.58 26.29 -21.33
C TYR A 456 3.27 24.84 -20.90
N GLY A 457 2.03 24.60 -20.47
CA GLY A 457 1.58 23.30 -20.00
C GLY A 457 1.93 23.04 -18.54
N LYS A 458 1.02 22.40 -17.82
CA LYS A 458 1.18 22.06 -16.40
C LYS A 458 1.88 20.71 -16.28
N ARG A 459 2.89 20.60 -15.41
CA ARG A 459 3.62 19.35 -15.15
C ARG A 459 3.69 19.13 -13.65
N LYS A 460 3.18 18.02 -13.15
CA LYS A 460 3.22 17.71 -11.72
C LYS A 460 3.60 16.25 -11.50
N VAL A 461 4.53 16.03 -10.57
CA VAL A 461 4.89 14.71 -10.07
C VAL A 461 4.59 14.62 -8.59
N VAL A 462 3.84 13.60 -8.17
CA VAL A 462 3.47 13.38 -6.77
C VAL A 462 3.88 11.96 -6.38
N PRO A 463 4.97 11.81 -5.59
CA PRO A 463 5.35 10.52 -5.04
C PRO A 463 4.29 9.98 -4.07
N GLY A 464 4.13 8.64 -4.04
CA GLY A 464 3.07 8.00 -3.25
C GLY A 464 3.26 8.06 -1.73
N SER A 465 4.44 8.44 -1.23
CA SER A 465 4.73 8.54 0.21
C SER A 465 5.96 9.40 0.50
N MET A 466 6.10 9.86 1.75
CA MET A 466 7.26 10.60 2.23
C MET A 466 8.56 9.78 2.17
N PRO A 467 8.58 8.47 2.55
CA PRO A 467 9.75 7.62 2.34
C PRO A 467 10.22 7.54 0.88
N ILE A 468 9.28 7.42 -0.08
CA ILE A 468 9.62 7.41 -1.51
C ILE A 468 10.16 8.77 -1.94
N LEU A 469 9.50 9.88 -1.58
CA LEU A 469 9.98 11.22 -1.90
C LEU A 469 11.38 11.49 -1.34
N ARG A 470 11.65 11.09 -0.10
CA ARG A 470 12.98 11.19 0.53
C ARG A 470 14.02 10.43 -0.29
N ARG A 471 13.71 9.20 -0.70
CA ARG A 471 14.63 8.37 -1.49
C ARG A 471 14.89 8.97 -2.87
N LEU A 472 13.86 9.46 -3.57
CA LEU A 472 14.02 10.13 -4.86
C LEU A 472 14.94 11.37 -4.75
N ARG A 473 14.80 12.17 -3.68
CA ARG A 473 15.71 13.30 -3.40
C ARG A 473 17.15 12.85 -3.16
N GLN A 474 17.35 11.82 -2.34
CA GLN A 474 18.68 11.27 -2.06
C GLN A 474 19.39 10.75 -3.32
N LEU A 475 18.62 10.26 -4.29
CA LEU A 475 19.12 9.78 -5.58
C LEU A 475 19.24 10.90 -6.64
N GLY A 476 18.89 12.14 -6.31
CA GLY A 476 18.87 13.28 -7.25
C GLY A 476 17.80 13.19 -8.34
N LEU A 477 16.81 12.31 -8.18
CA LEU A 477 15.78 12.07 -9.20
C LEU A 477 14.69 13.17 -9.21
N THR A 478 14.44 13.83 -8.07
CA THR A 478 13.56 15.01 -8.02
C THR A 478 14.11 16.16 -8.85
N ASP A 479 15.42 16.36 -8.83
CA ASP A 479 16.08 17.45 -9.57
C ASP A 479 15.94 17.24 -11.08
N ILE A 480 15.87 15.99 -11.53
CA ILE A 480 15.61 15.64 -12.93
C ILE A 480 14.18 16.04 -13.33
N TYR A 481 13.20 15.75 -12.48
CA TYR A 481 11.81 16.18 -12.69
C TYR A 481 11.70 17.71 -12.74
N GLU A 482 12.31 18.43 -11.80
CA GLU A 482 12.29 19.89 -11.74
C GLU A 482 12.96 20.52 -12.97
N ARG A 483 14.10 19.99 -13.41
CA ARG A 483 14.77 20.43 -14.65
C ARG A 483 13.93 20.18 -15.91
N ALA A 484 13.07 19.17 -15.90
CA ALA A 484 12.09 18.91 -16.94
C ALA A 484 10.79 19.73 -16.75
N GLY A 485 10.74 20.64 -15.79
CA GLY A 485 9.63 21.57 -15.57
C GLY A 485 8.49 21.02 -14.71
N PHE A 486 8.67 19.88 -14.04
CA PHE A 486 7.67 19.34 -13.12
C PHE A 486 7.72 20.03 -11.75
N GLU A 487 6.55 20.35 -11.22
CA GLU A 487 6.38 20.61 -9.79
C GLU A 487 6.39 19.27 -9.02
N VAL A 488 7.27 19.13 -8.04
CA VAL A 488 7.27 17.98 -7.12
C VAL A 488 6.31 18.26 -5.97
N GLY A 489 5.17 17.56 -5.94
CA GLY A 489 4.15 17.70 -4.91
C GLY A 489 4.42 16.86 -3.66
N ILE A 490 3.56 17.07 -2.66
CA ILE A 490 3.53 16.25 -1.44
C ILE A 490 2.70 14.98 -1.67
N PRO A 491 2.94 13.90 -0.90
CA PRO A 491 2.15 12.68 -1.03
C PRO A 491 0.65 12.93 -0.83
N GLY A 492 -0.15 12.42 -1.77
CA GLY A 492 -1.60 12.57 -1.78
C GLY A 492 -2.19 12.18 -3.13
N CYS A 493 -3.51 12.04 -3.19
CA CYS A 493 -4.22 11.73 -4.43
C CYS A 493 -4.08 12.84 -5.49
N SER A 494 -3.93 14.11 -5.08
CA SER A 494 -3.74 15.26 -6.00
C SER A 494 -4.78 15.25 -7.15
N TYR A 495 -4.35 15.44 -8.39
CA TYR A 495 -5.19 15.42 -9.59
C TYR A 495 -5.96 14.12 -9.81
N CYS A 496 -5.62 13.00 -9.14
CA CYS A 496 -6.27 11.71 -9.34
C CYS A 496 -7.78 11.76 -9.16
N VAL A 497 -8.24 12.43 -8.10
CA VAL A 497 -9.66 12.46 -7.70
C VAL A 497 -10.28 13.84 -7.83
N GLY A 498 -9.47 14.88 -8.09
CA GLY A 498 -9.95 16.25 -8.25
C GLY A 498 -10.70 16.81 -7.03
N MET A 499 -10.51 16.22 -5.85
CA MET A 499 -11.17 16.63 -4.59
C MET A 499 -10.25 17.41 -3.64
N SER A 500 -8.94 17.38 -3.89
CA SER A 500 -7.93 18.11 -3.13
C SER A 500 -7.66 19.48 -3.76
N ALA A 501 -6.53 20.10 -3.44
CA ALA A 501 -6.11 21.40 -3.92
C ALA A 501 -5.75 21.43 -5.42
N ASP A 502 -5.35 20.28 -5.99
CA ASP A 502 -5.04 20.18 -7.42
C ASP A 502 -6.28 19.71 -8.20
N GLN A 503 -6.70 20.51 -9.18
CA GLN A 503 -7.83 20.23 -10.07
C GLN A 503 -7.53 20.70 -11.49
N ALA A 504 -7.82 19.85 -12.47
CA ALA A 504 -7.76 20.19 -13.88
C ALA A 504 -8.94 21.11 -14.25
N ALA A 505 -8.68 22.12 -15.09
CA ALA A 505 -9.70 23.07 -15.48
C ALA A 505 -10.62 22.50 -16.58
N PRO A 506 -11.83 23.06 -16.76
CA PRO A 506 -12.74 22.64 -17.83
C PRO A 506 -12.08 22.76 -19.21
N GLY A 507 -12.19 21.72 -20.03
CA GLY A 507 -11.62 21.66 -21.38
C GLY A 507 -10.13 21.35 -21.46
N GLU A 508 -9.39 21.34 -20.34
CA GLU A 508 -7.99 20.93 -20.37
C GLU A 508 -7.85 19.44 -20.68
N VAL A 509 -6.96 19.13 -21.62
CA VAL A 509 -6.55 17.76 -21.98
C VAL A 509 -5.32 17.37 -21.18
N TRP A 510 -5.43 16.34 -20.37
CA TRP A 510 -4.38 15.85 -19.49
C TRP A 510 -3.94 14.45 -19.88
N LEU A 511 -2.65 14.16 -19.74
CA LEU A 511 -2.09 12.81 -19.75
C LEU A 511 -1.62 12.45 -18.34
N SER A 512 -2.07 11.32 -17.81
CA SER A 512 -1.80 10.93 -16.42
C SER A 512 -1.42 9.46 -16.26
N SER A 513 -0.62 9.17 -15.24
CA SER A 513 -0.32 7.80 -14.79
C SER A 513 -1.31 7.23 -13.76
N GLN A 514 -2.37 7.97 -13.43
CA GLN A 514 -3.45 7.51 -12.53
C GLN A 514 -4.26 6.34 -13.12
N ASN A 515 -5.15 5.76 -12.32
CA ASN A 515 -5.97 4.59 -12.67
C ASN A 515 -7.31 4.92 -13.37
N ARG A 516 -7.92 6.07 -13.11
CA ARG A 516 -9.27 6.40 -13.60
C ARG A 516 -9.30 7.63 -14.48
N ASN A 517 -10.09 7.57 -15.55
CA ASN A 517 -10.33 8.67 -16.49
C ASN A 517 -11.82 8.96 -16.75
N PHE A 518 -12.71 8.58 -15.84
CA PHE A 518 -14.13 8.91 -15.96
C PHE A 518 -14.35 10.43 -16.03
N GLU A 519 -15.52 10.81 -16.54
CA GLU A 519 -15.89 12.23 -16.63
C GLU A 519 -15.77 12.92 -15.26
N ASN A 520 -15.23 14.14 -15.28
CA ASN A 520 -15.00 14.97 -14.09
C ASN A 520 -13.99 14.41 -13.07
N ARG A 521 -13.27 13.32 -13.38
CA ARG A 521 -12.39 12.65 -12.42
C ARG A 521 -11.25 13.52 -11.91
N MET A 522 -10.61 14.31 -12.77
CA MET A 522 -9.49 15.20 -12.38
C MET A 522 -9.95 16.61 -11.99
N GLY A 523 -11.26 16.89 -12.11
CA GLY A 523 -11.83 18.22 -12.06
C GLY A 523 -13.01 18.34 -13.03
N ARG A 524 -13.98 19.17 -12.71
CA ARG A 524 -15.22 19.29 -13.51
C ARG A 524 -14.90 19.73 -14.94
N GLY A 525 -15.39 18.98 -15.93
CA GLY A 525 -15.20 19.26 -17.36
C GLY A 525 -13.79 19.00 -17.90
N SER A 526 -12.89 18.40 -17.10
CA SER A 526 -11.54 18.02 -17.56
C SER A 526 -11.56 16.74 -18.40
N ILE A 527 -10.57 16.62 -19.30
CA ILE A 527 -10.36 15.45 -20.15
C ILE A 527 -9.05 14.80 -19.70
N GLY A 528 -9.09 13.58 -19.15
CA GLY A 528 -7.90 12.88 -18.67
C GLY A 528 -7.65 11.59 -19.44
N HIS A 529 -6.50 11.43 -20.08
CA HIS A 529 -6.05 10.18 -20.67
C HIS A 529 -5.08 9.47 -19.72
N LEU A 530 -5.02 8.13 -19.79
CA LEU A 530 -4.14 7.34 -18.94
C LEU A 530 -2.99 6.72 -19.74
N ALA A 531 -1.79 6.73 -19.20
CA ALA A 531 -0.63 6.02 -19.74
C ALA A 531 0.35 5.63 -18.62
N SER A 532 1.47 4.99 -18.94
CA SER A 532 2.55 4.78 -17.96
C SER A 532 3.29 6.08 -17.63
N ALA A 533 3.96 6.11 -16.47
CA ALA A 533 4.77 7.28 -16.08
C ALA A 533 5.87 7.60 -17.11
N ALA A 534 6.42 6.57 -17.78
CA ALA A 534 7.36 6.73 -18.88
C ALA A 534 6.75 7.49 -20.06
N THR A 535 5.55 7.10 -20.52
CA THR A 535 4.85 7.80 -21.60
C THR A 535 4.51 9.23 -21.22
N VAL A 536 4.05 9.47 -19.98
CA VAL A 536 3.76 10.83 -19.47
C VAL A 536 5.03 11.68 -19.44
N ALA A 537 6.15 11.11 -18.98
CA ALA A 537 7.45 11.78 -18.95
C ALA A 537 7.91 12.19 -20.35
N ALA A 538 7.91 11.26 -21.31
CA ALA A 538 8.29 11.54 -22.70
C ALA A 538 7.40 12.63 -23.33
N SER A 539 6.08 12.55 -23.11
CA SER A 539 5.10 13.50 -23.65
C SER A 539 5.22 14.92 -23.07
N SER A 540 5.84 15.05 -21.90
CA SER A 540 5.88 16.32 -21.17
C SER A 540 6.80 17.38 -21.80
N PHE A 541 7.77 17.00 -22.62
CA PHE A 541 8.71 17.96 -23.22
C PHE A 541 7.99 18.92 -24.18
N ALA A 542 7.31 18.36 -25.17
CA ALA A 542 6.55 19.11 -26.18
C ALA A 542 5.10 19.40 -25.76
N MET A 543 4.62 18.80 -24.67
CA MET A 543 3.19 18.76 -24.32
C MET A 543 2.35 18.09 -25.42
N GLU A 544 2.86 17.00 -25.98
CA GLU A 544 2.21 16.20 -27.02
C GLU A 544 2.40 14.72 -26.71
N LEU A 545 1.37 13.91 -26.93
CA LEU A 545 1.46 12.46 -26.69
C LEU A 545 2.61 11.85 -27.50
N THR A 546 3.57 11.26 -26.79
CA THR A 546 4.83 10.74 -27.35
C THR A 546 5.10 9.32 -26.86
N ASP A 547 5.51 8.44 -27.77
CA ASP A 547 5.96 7.09 -27.44
C ASP A 547 7.32 7.15 -26.71
N PRO A 548 7.45 6.59 -25.49
CA PRO A 548 8.69 6.64 -24.73
C PRO A 548 9.77 5.65 -25.18
N ASN A 549 9.49 4.74 -26.13
CA ASN A 549 10.35 3.60 -26.44
C ASN A 549 11.79 3.99 -26.79
N GLU A 550 12.00 5.00 -27.64
CA GLU A 550 13.36 5.43 -28.03
C GLU A 550 14.16 5.90 -26.80
N LEU A 551 13.51 6.61 -25.87
CA LEU A 551 14.15 7.09 -24.64
C LEU A 551 14.39 5.96 -23.65
N ILE A 552 13.49 4.98 -23.58
CA ILE A 552 13.63 3.79 -22.75
C ILE A 552 14.81 2.93 -23.21
N GLU A 553 14.94 2.69 -24.52
CA GLU A 553 16.02 1.88 -25.10
C GLU A 553 17.41 2.50 -24.84
N ALA A 554 17.47 3.82 -24.67
CA ALA A 554 18.70 4.54 -24.30
C ALA A 554 19.05 4.47 -22.80
N ILE A 555 18.20 3.87 -21.95
CA ILE A 555 18.47 3.75 -20.51
C ILE A 555 19.49 2.64 -20.24
N ASP A 556 20.51 2.96 -19.45
CA ASP A 556 21.42 1.97 -18.88
C ASP A 556 20.66 1.03 -17.93
N VAL A 557 20.52 -0.24 -18.34
CA VAL A 557 19.81 -1.28 -17.58
C VAL A 557 20.49 -1.58 -16.24
N GLY A 558 21.81 -1.45 -16.14
CA GLY A 558 22.56 -1.58 -14.90
C GLY A 558 22.17 -0.50 -13.90
N LYS A 559 22.21 0.78 -14.32
CA LYS A 559 21.76 1.92 -13.52
C LYS A 559 20.29 1.76 -13.10
N TRP A 560 19.43 1.32 -14.01
CA TRP A 560 18.02 1.08 -13.72
C TRP A 560 17.80 0.05 -12.61
N ASN A 561 18.48 -1.10 -12.69
CA ASN A 561 18.37 -2.16 -11.69
C ASN A 561 18.94 -1.74 -10.33
N GLU A 562 20.06 -1.01 -10.32
CA GLU A 562 20.66 -0.45 -9.11
C GLU A 562 19.71 0.50 -8.40
N LEU A 563 19.11 1.44 -9.13
CA LEU A 563 18.14 2.41 -8.58
C LEU A 563 16.87 1.75 -8.04
N ARG A 564 16.56 0.52 -8.44
CA ARG A 564 15.44 -0.26 -7.88
C ARG A 564 15.84 -1.15 -6.71
N GLY A 565 17.11 -1.15 -6.29
CA GLY A 565 17.60 -2.05 -5.25
C GLY A 565 17.49 -3.52 -5.65
N MET A 566 17.53 -3.81 -6.96
CA MET A 566 17.72 -5.15 -7.49
C MET A 566 19.22 -5.37 -7.58
N ALA A 567 19.79 -6.12 -6.62
CA ALA A 567 21.17 -6.59 -6.75
C ALA A 567 21.28 -7.30 -8.10
N SER A 568 22.36 -7.06 -8.84
CA SER A 568 22.66 -7.76 -10.09
C SER A 568 22.48 -9.26 -9.86
N VAL A 569 21.40 -9.84 -10.39
CA VAL A 569 21.12 -11.27 -10.24
C VAL A 569 22.24 -11.97 -11.00
N PRO A 570 23.09 -12.79 -10.36
CA PRO A 570 24.00 -13.62 -11.12
C PRO A 570 23.13 -14.55 -11.96
N ARG A 571 23.29 -14.49 -13.30
CA ARG A 571 22.75 -15.54 -14.17
C ARG A 571 23.31 -16.86 -13.65
N SER A 572 22.43 -17.79 -13.29
CA SER A 572 22.69 -19.10 -12.68
C SER A 572 22.78 -19.15 -11.15
N ARG A 573 21.63 -19.46 -10.54
CA ARG A 573 21.48 -20.59 -9.60
C ARG A 573 19.98 -20.85 -9.43
N ALA A 574 19.47 -21.82 -10.18
CA ALA A 574 18.21 -22.46 -9.83
C ALA A 574 18.44 -23.12 -8.46
N PHE A 575 17.85 -22.55 -7.40
CA PHE A 575 17.75 -23.23 -6.12
C PHE A 575 16.65 -24.29 -6.23
N PRO A 576 16.81 -25.43 -5.53
CA PRO A 576 16.03 -26.62 -5.82
C PRO A 576 14.56 -26.39 -5.49
N VAL A 577 13.71 -26.66 -6.48
CA VAL A 577 12.30 -26.98 -6.25
C VAL A 577 12.29 -28.14 -5.26
N ILE A 578 11.83 -27.90 -4.04
CA ILE A 578 11.55 -28.99 -3.10
C ILE A 578 10.35 -29.75 -3.66
N SER A 579 10.65 -30.72 -4.53
CA SER A 579 9.76 -31.78 -4.93
C SER A 579 10.21 -33.06 -4.19
N ARG A 580 9.21 -33.82 -3.76
CA ARG A 580 9.25 -34.89 -2.76
C ARG A 580 10.27 -36.01 -3.02
N GLY A 581 10.71 -36.64 -1.92
CA GLY A 581 10.75 -38.11 -1.83
C GLY A 581 12.11 -38.74 -1.50
N GLY A 582 12.22 -39.30 -0.28
CA GLY A 582 13.31 -40.22 0.06
C GLY A 582 13.23 -40.69 1.51
N ARG A 583 12.54 -41.81 1.75
CA ARG A 583 12.71 -42.61 2.97
C ARG A 583 14.13 -43.18 2.99
N LEU A 584 14.84 -43.02 4.09
CA LEU A 584 15.85 -43.95 4.61
C LEU A 584 15.76 -43.83 6.13
N ALA A 585 15.20 -44.84 6.81
CA ALA A 585 15.92 -45.94 7.46
C ALA A 585 16.64 -45.47 8.73
#